data_AF-H5WN95-F1
#
_entry.id   AF-H5WN95-F1
#
_cell.length_a   1.000
_cell.length_b   1.000
_cell.length_c   1.000
_cell.angle_alpha   90.00
_cell.angle_beta   90.00
_cell.angle_gamma   90.00
#
_symmetry.space_group_name_H-M   'P 1'
#
loop_
_entity.id
_entity.type
_entity.pdbx_description
1 polymer ?
#
loop_
_entity_poly.entity_id
_entity_poly.type
_entity_poly.pdbx_seq_one_letter_code
_entity_poly.pdbx_strand_id
1 'polypeptide(L)'
;MRFNKVAFAAATLILGLWAASAQAYLVDSLIGQSNLGNSGDATEEAALEAILGFNVTLDTKVNTPNPSLVAIQDGPGQWVIDIAPDTPGYFLLKMGVPNGSGLADTYFFQNIGELDKLVWTDAQVNFLTGGDCGLNGAPNSCNIGRLSHYTTFDGGGGGGGGGGGGNAPEPATLALVGLALASAGWASRRRKG
;
A
#
# COMPACT_ATOMS: atom_id res chain seq x y z
N MET A 1 33.23 -77.85 -10.90
CA MET A 1 32.44 -77.07 -9.92
C MET A 1 32.18 -75.69 -10.51
N ARG A 2 30.90 -75.31 -10.60
CA ARG A 2 30.43 -74.01 -11.09
C ARG A 2 30.42 -73.00 -9.95
N PHE A 3 30.93 -71.80 -10.15
CA PHE A 3 30.51 -70.62 -9.39
C PHE A 3 30.46 -69.39 -10.32
N ASN A 4 29.23 -69.00 -10.67
CA ASN A 4 28.87 -67.66 -11.12
C ASN A 4 29.12 -66.65 -9.99
N LYS A 5 29.31 -65.37 -10.35
CA LYS A 5 28.70 -64.14 -9.79
C LYS A 5 29.61 -62.94 -10.13
N VAL A 6 29.19 -61.71 -10.39
CA VAL A 6 27.90 -61.00 -10.56
C VAL A 6 28.36 -59.65 -11.14
N ALA A 7 27.74 -59.18 -12.23
CA ALA A 7 28.01 -57.84 -12.74
C ALA A 7 27.26 -56.82 -11.88
N PHE A 8 27.98 -55.89 -11.24
CA PHE A 8 27.40 -54.73 -10.56
C PHE A 8 27.11 -53.64 -11.61
N ALA A 9 25.83 -53.38 -11.88
CA ALA A 9 25.40 -52.19 -12.59
C ALA A 9 25.13 -51.08 -11.56
N ALA A 10 25.99 -50.06 -11.52
CA ALA A 10 25.75 -48.84 -10.75
C ALA A 10 24.93 -47.88 -11.63
N ALA A 11 23.63 -47.77 -11.37
CA ALA A 11 22.78 -46.74 -11.96
C ALA A 11 22.84 -45.50 -11.06
N THR A 12 23.56 -44.46 -11.49
CA THR A 12 23.61 -43.17 -10.81
C THR A 12 22.34 -42.38 -11.14
N LEU A 13 21.41 -42.32 -10.18
CA LEU A 13 20.22 -41.47 -10.27
C LEU A 13 20.62 -40.02 -9.91
N ILE A 14 20.75 -39.15 -10.92
CA ILE A 14 20.91 -37.71 -10.70
C ILE A 14 19.52 -37.11 -10.51
N LEU A 15 19.09 -36.98 -9.25
CA LEU A 15 17.93 -36.17 -8.89
C LEU A 15 18.36 -34.69 -8.98
N GLY A 16 18.04 -34.04 -10.10
CA GLY A 16 18.14 -32.59 -10.21
C GLY A 16 17.14 -31.95 -9.27
N LEU A 17 17.61 -31.47 -8.11
CA LEU A 17 16.83 -30.57 -7.27
C LEU A 17 16.70 -29.24 -8.00
N TRP A 18 15.52 -29.01 -8.58
CA TRP A 18 15.08 -27.67 -8.93
C TRP A 18 14.80 -26.95 -7.61
N ALA A 19 15.76 -26.17 -7.11
CA ALA A 19 15.48 -25.21 -6.07
C ALA A 19 14.52 -24.17 -6.68
N ALA A 20 13.23 -24.27 -6.34
CA ALA A 20 12.32 -23.15 -6.54
C ALA A 20 12.85 -22.02 -5.64
N SER A 21 13.56 -21.05 -6.23
CA SER A 21 13.81 -19.80 -5.55
C SER A 21 12.46 -19.12 -5.42
N ALA A 22 11.88 -19.12 -4.23
CA ALA A 22 10.84 -18.16 -3.90
C ALA A 22 11.44 -16.77 -4.14
N GLN A 23 10.94 -16.03 -5.14
CA GLN A 23 11.32 -14.64 -5.30
C GLN A 23 10.74 -13.88 -4.11
N ALA A 24 11.58 -13.13 -3.39
CA ALA A 24 11.12 -12.19 -2.39
C ALA A 24 10.23 -11.13 -3.06
N TYR A 25 9.18 -10.69 -2.37
CA TYR A 25 8.32 -9.64 -2.91
C TYR A 25 9.12 -8.36 -3.15
N LEU A 26 8.72 -7.59 -4.17
CA LEU A 26 9.33 -6.28 -4.42
C LEU A 26 8.97 -5.31 -3.29
N VAL A 27 10.00 -4.69 -2.70
CA VAL A 27 9.83 -3.71 -1.62
C VAL A 27 9.27 -2.40 -2.17
N ASP A 28 8.25 -1.86 -1.51
CA ASP A 28 7.64 -0.60 -1.88
C ASP A 28 8.52 0.60 -1.58
N SER A 29 8.31 1.69 -2.32
CA SER A 29 9.15 2.88 -2.20
C SER A 29 8.65 3.78 -1.07
N LEU A 30 9.48 4.00 -0.05
CA LEU A 30 9.23 5.01 0.98
C LEU A 30 9.36 6.40 0.35
N ILE A 31 8.27 7.17 0.34
CA ILE A 31 8.21 8.52 -0.26
C ILE A 31 8.22 9.63 0.79
N GLY A 32 7.93 9.31 2.05
CA GLY A 32 8.01 10.27 3.14
C GLY A 32 7.71 9.67 4.49
N GLN A 33 7.94 10.46 5.54
CA GLN A 33 7.64 10.11 6.92
C GLN A 33 7.26 11.37 7.70
N SER A 34 6.44 11.22 8.74
CA SER A 34 6.02 12.32 9.59
C SER A 34 5.78 11.85 11.03
N ASN A 35 5.72 12.82 11.94
CA ASN A 35 5.22 12.62 13.30
C ASN A 35 3.90 13.38 13.42
N LEU A 36 2.80 12.72 13.09
CA LEU A 36 1.48 13.34 13.05
C LEU A 36 0.84 13.41 14.45
N GLY A 37 1.23 12.54 15.38
CA GLY A 37 0.68 12.44 16.74
C GLY A 37 -0.76 11.94 16.81
N ASN A 38 -1.59 12.32 15.83
CA ASN A 38 -2.95 11.88 15.62
C ASN A 38 -3.03 10.89 14.45
N SER A 39 -4.06 10.05 14.49
CA SER A 39 -4.38 9.03 13.47
C SER A 39 -5.68 9.36 12.73
N GLY A 40 -5.95 10.65 12.50
CA GLY A 40 -7.17 11.10 11.86
C GLY A 40 -7.06 11.06 10.34
N ASP A 41 -8.08 10.51 9.68
CA ASP A 41 -8.09 10.29 8.22
C ASP A 41 -7.74 11.57 7.43
N ALA A 42 -8.39 12.69 7.73
CA ALA A 42 -8.10 13.98 7.09
C ALA A 42 -6.67 14.49 7.36
N THR A 43 -6.06 14.12 8.48
CA THR A 43 -4.68 14.51 8.80
C THR A 43 -3.68 13.66 8.01
N GLU A 44 -3.95 12.36 7.89
CA GLU A 44 -3.15 11.41 7.13
C GLU A 44 -3.21 11.68 5.63
N GLU A 45 -4.41 11.93 5.10
CA GLU A 45 -4.65 12.31 3.70
C GLU A 45 -3.91 13.60 3.36
N ALA A 46 -4.12 14.68 4.12
CA ALA A 46 -3.46 15.96 3.88
C ALA A 46 -1.92 15.86 3.95
N ALA A 47 -1.39 14.99 4.82
CA ALA A 47 0.05 14.76 4.90
C ALA A 47 0.61 14.05 3.66
N LEU A 48 -0.12 13.08 3.11
CA LEU A 48 0.25 12.41 1.87
C LEU A 48 0.12 13.35 0.66
N GLU A 49 -0.98 14.10 0.57
CA GLU A 49 -1.19 15.11 -0.49
C GLU A 49 -0.06 16.15 -0.51
N ALA A 50 0.42 16.57 0.67
CA ALA A 50 1.55 17.49 0.77
C ALA A 50 2.87 16.90 0.24
N ILE A 51 3.07 15.58 0.35
CA ILE A 51 4.23 14.87 -0.21
C ILE A 51 4.11 14.75 -1.73
N LEU A 52 2.92 14.41 -2.21
CA LEU A 52 2.66 14.11 -3.62
C LEU A 52 2.48 15.36 -4.49
N GLY A 53 2.01 16.47 -3.90
CA GLY A 53 1.67 17.69 -4.62
C GLY A 53 0.34 17.63 -5.39
N PHE A 54 -0.49 16.62 -5.12
CA PHE A 54 -1.83 16.46 -5.69
C PHE A 54 -2.74 15.73 -4.70
N ASN A 55 -4.04 15.78 -4.97
CA ASN A 55 -5.05 15.21 -4.08
C ASN A 55 -5.20 13.69 -4.25
N VAL A 56 -5.41 12.99 -3.15
CA VAL A 56 -5.69 11.54 -3.09
C VAL A 56 -6.92 11.27 -2.26
N THR A 57 -7.58 10.13 -2.47
CA THR A 57 -8.72 9.69 -1.69
C THR A 57 -8.31 8.51 -0.82
N LEU A 58 -8.67 8.56 0.46
CA LEU A 58 -8.58 7.40 1.34
C LEU A 58 -9.51 6.29 0.83
N ASP A 59 -8.95 5.11 0.61
CA ASP A 59 -9.68 3.92 0.17
C ASP A 59 -10.06 3.05 1.37
N THR A 60 -9.07 2.47 2.04
CA THR A 60 -9.29 1.55 3.16
C THR A 60 -8.38 1.89 4.33
N LYS A 61 -8.92 1.82 5.54
CA LYS A 61 -8.16 1.91 6.80
C LYS A 61 -8.44 0.73 7.70
N VAL A 62 -7.39 0.03 8.12
CA VAL A 62 -7.51 -1.15 8.99
C VAL A 62 -6.72 -0.90 10.28
N ASN A 63 -7.43 -0.83 11.40
CA ASN A 63 -6.86 -0.51 12.71
C ASN A 63 -6.70 -1.74 13.59
N THR A 64 -5.67 -1.77 14.43
CA THR A 64 -5.57 -2.72 15.54
C THR A 64 -6.54 -2.37 16.69
N PRO A 65 -7.02 -3.37 17.47
CA PRO A 65 -6.91 -4.80 17.22
C PRO A 65 -7.92 -5.23 16.15
N ASN A 66 -7.42 -5.68 15.00
CA ASN A 66 -8.24 -6.29 13.94
C ASN A 66 -7.52 -7.54 13.46
N PRO A 67 -8.18 -8.71 13.46
CA PRO A 67 -7.56 -9.96 13.03
C PRO A 67 -7.14 -9.97 11.55
N SER A 68 -7.67 -9.06 10.73
CA SER A 68 -7.28 -8.90 9.32
C SER A 68 -5.98 -8.14 9.13
N LEU A 69 -5.49 -7.40 10.14
CA LEU A 69 -4.18 -6.76 10.09
C LEU A 69 -3.13 -7.77 10.56
N VAL A 70 -2.53 -8.47 9.61
CA VAL A 70 -1.47 -9.45 9.85
C VAL A 70 -0.25 -9.07 9.00
N ALA A 71 0.78 -8.54 9.65
CA ALA A 71 2.08 -8.36 9.04
C ALA A 71 2.88 -9.67 9.14
N ILE A 72 3.28 -10.20 8.00
CA ILE A 72 3.99 -11.46 7.86
C ILE A 72 5.44 -11.14 7.51
N GLN A 73 6.38 -11.88 8.08
CA GLN A 73 7.80 -11.72 7.76
C GLN A 73 8.12 -12.47 6.44
N ASP A 74 8.54 -11.74 5.40
CA ASP A 74 8.94 -12.29 4.09
C ASP A 74 10.46 -12.23 3.92
N GLY A 75 11.18 -12.91 4.81
CA GLY A 75 12.65 -12.90 4.85
C GLY A 75 13.25 -11.96 5.90
N PRO A 76 14.59 -11.88 5.98
CA PRO A 76 15.27 -11.09 7.02
C PRO A 76 14.96 -9.60 6.89
N GLY A 77 14.25 -9.05 7.88
CA GLY A 77 13.92 -7.63 7.99
C GLY A 77 12.98 -7.08 6.92
N GLN A 78 12.24 -7.95 6.23
CA GLN A 78 11.20 -7.61 5.27
C GLN A 78 9.85 -8.08 5.78
N TRP A 79 8.83 -7.23 5.59
CA TRP A 79 7.48 -7.44 6.05
C TRP A 79 6.49 -7.25 4.91
N VAL A 80 5.42 -8.02 4.98
CA VAL A 80 4.33 -7.96 4.02
C VAL A 80 2.98 -7.98 4.72
N ILE A 81 2.01 -7.22 4.20
CA ILE A 81 0.59 -7.40 4.50
C ILE A 81 -0.10 -7.84 3.23
N ASP A 82 -0.81 -8.96 3.30
CA ASP A 82 -1.71 -9.40 2.24
C ASP A 82 -2.94 -8.49 2.22
N ILE A 83 -3.19 -7.87 1.09
CA ILE A 83 -4.36 -7.02 0.90
C ILE A 83 -5.11 -7.43 -0.37
N ALA A 84 -6.40 -7.08 -0.44
CA ALA A 84 -7.23 -7.31 -1.62
C ALA A 84 -7.88 -6.02 -2.16
N PRO A 85 -7.12 -4.98 -2.50
CA PRO A 85 -7.67 -3.78 -3.14
C PRO A 85 -7.65 -3.89 -4.67
N ASP A 86 -8.59 -3.19 -5.30
CA ASP A 86 -8.67 -3.12 -6.76
C ASP A 86 -7.59 -2.22 -7.39
N THR A 87 -6.95 -1.30 -6.66
CA THR A 87 -5.73 -0.56 -7.07
C THR A 87 -5.18 0.35 -5.94
N PRO A 88 -4.25 -0.09 -5.08
CA PRO A 88 -3.59 0.80 -4.14
C PRO A 88 -2.43 1.49 -4.87
N GLY A 89 -2.51 2.80 -5.07
CA GLY A 89 -1.36 3.56 -5.59
C GLY A 89 -0.37 3.92 -4.49
N TYR A 90 -0.90 4.22 -3.32
CA TYR A 90 -0.14 4.64 -2.15
C TYR A 90 -0.71 4.00 -0.89
N PHE A 91 0.12 3.87 0.14
CA PHE A 91 -0.31 3.47 1.46
C PHE A 91 0.53 4.16 2.53
N LEU A 92 0.03 4.15 3.76
CA LEU A 92 0.81 4.50 4.92
C LEU A 92 0.79 3.39 5.96
N LEU A 93 1.85 3.36 6.76
CA LEU A 93 1.95 2.57 7.97
C LEU A 93 2.02 3.51 9.17
N LYS A 94 1.14 3.28 10.15
CA LYS A 94 1.18 4.00 11.43
C LYS A 94 1.80 3.12 12.50
N MET A 95 2.87 3.62 13.11
CA MET A 95 3.56 2.95 14.20
C MET A 95 3.26 3.67 15.51
N GLY A 96 2.91 2.91 16.55
CA GLY A 96 2.90 3.42 17.91
C GLY A 96 4.34 3.79 18.30
N VAL A 97 4.61 5.07 18.54
CA VAL A 97 5.89 5.56 19.07
C VAL A 97 5.68 6.14 20.46
N PRO A 98 6.64 6.03 21.39
CA PRO A 98 6.61 6.76 22.64
C PRO A 98 6.61 8.27 22.40
N ASN A 99 5.83 8.99 23.21
CA ASN A 99 5.76 10.44 23.16
C ASN A 99 7.16 11.07 23.32
N GLY A 100 7.48 12.03 22.45
CA GLY A 100 8.75 12.75 22.51
C GLY A 100 9.99 11.97 22.05
N SER A 101 9.83 10.78 21.48
CA SER A 101 10.95 9.94 21.00
C SER A 101 11.72 10.52 19.79
N GLY A 102 11.21 11.56 19.14
CA GLY A 102 11.80 12.14 17.93
C GLY A 102 11.67 11.24 16.68
N LEU A 103 11.10 10.05 16.83
CA LEU A 103 10.83 9.11 15.75
C LEU A 103 9.61 9.57 14.94
N ALA A 104 9.60 9.21 13.66
CA ALA A 104 8.39 9.28 12.87
C ALA A 104 7.41 8.19 13.31
N ASP A 105 6.12 8.52 13.32
CA ASP A 105 5.03 7.64 13.67
C ASP A 105 4.18 7.24 12.45
N THR A 106 4.36 7.94 11.33
CA THR A 106 3.68 7.69 10.07
C THR A 106 4.70 7.59 8.94
N TYR A 107 4.60 6.55 8.12
CA TYR A 107 5.46 6.27 6.97
C TYR A 107 4.61 6.14 5.73
N PHE A 108 4.96 6.83 4.66
CA PHE A 108 4.20 6.88 3.42
C PHE A 108 4.97 6.17 2.31
N PHE A 109 4.28 5.32 1.57
CA PHE A 109 4.84 4.48 0.53
C PHE A 109 4.06 4.61 -0.77
N GLN A 110 4.77 4.43 -1.88
CA GLN A 110 4.18 4.17 -3.19
C GLN A 110 4.23 2.65 -3.43
N ASN A 111 3.07 2.04 -3.72
CA ASN A 111 3.02 0.63 -4.07
C ASN A 111 3.46 0.48 -5.54
N ILE A 112 4.60 -0.17 -5.77
CA ILE A 112 5.28 -0.16 -7.08
C ILE A 112 5.43 -1.56 -7.70
N GLY A 113 5.13 -2.63 -6.97
CA GLY A 113 5.48 -3.99 -7.39
C GLY A 113 4.33 -4.97 -7.30
N GLU A 114 3.79 -5.15 -6.10
CA GLU A 114 2.85 -6.23 -5.77
C GLU A 114 1.55 -5.58 -5.30
N LEU A 115 0.61 -5.32 -6.21
CA LEU A 115 -0.59 -4.53 -5.92
C LEU A 115 -1.55 -5.19 -4.90
N ASP A 116 -1.37 -6.48 -4.64
CA ASP A 116 -2.08 -7.25 -3.60
C ASP A 116 -1.27 -7.41 -2.30
N LYS A 117 -0.12 -6.72 -2.20
CA LYS A 117 0.76 -6.72 -1.02
C LYS A 117 1.15 -5.29 -0.66
N LEU A 118 1.36 -5.06 0.62
CA LEU A 118 2.10 -3.90 1.12
C LEU A 118 3.43 -4.41 1.64
N VAL A 119 4.53 -4.01 1.02
CA VAL A 119 5.85 -4.62 1.27
C VAL A 119 6.83 -3.54 1.73
N TRP A 120 7.43 -3.72 2.90
CA TRP A 120 8.42 -2.78 3.43
C TRP A 120 9.53 -3.50 4.17
N THR A 121 10.59 -2.75 4.48
CA THR A 121 11.74 -3.23 5.25
C THR A 121 11.85 -2.55 6.59
N ASP A 122 12.51 -3.20 7.54
CA ASP A 122 12.86 -2.64 8.85
C ASP A 122 13.58 -1.29 8.69
N ALA A 123 14.54 -1.20 7.74
CA ALA A 123 15.32 0.00 7.51
C ALA A 123 14.48 1.22 7.09
N GLN A 124 13.34 1.00 6.42
CA GLN A 124 12.41 2.07 6.04
C GLN A 124 11.55 2.54 7.23
N VAL A 125 11.38 1.70 8.25
CA VAL A 125 10.44 1.94 9.35
C VAL A 125 11.15 1.78 10.71
N ASN A 126 12.00 2.72 11.09
CA ASN A 126 12.65 2.74 12.42
C ASN A 126 13.47 1.48 12.80
N PHE A 127 13.91 0.64 11.85
CA PHE A 127 14.61 -0.62 12.17
C PHE A 127 13.78 -1.56 13.07
N LEU A 128 12.54 -1.88 12.66
CA LEU A 128 11.54 -2.63 13.46
C LEU A 128 12.03 -3.95 14.06
N THR A 129 13.03 -4.60 13.48
CA THR A 129 13.61 -5.83 14.04
C THR A 129 15.09 -5.62 14.33
N GLY A 130 15.50 -5.89 15.58
CA GLY A 130 16.91 -5.97 15.97
C GLY A 130 17.72 -4.66 15.97
N GLY A 131 17.11 -3.50 15.67
CA GLY A 131 17.75 -2.18 15.71
C GLY A 131 17.45 -1.38 16.99
N ASP A 132 18.16 -0.25 17.16
CA ASP A 132 17.78 0.80 18.13
C ASP A 132 16.86 1.79 17.43
N CYS A 133 15.56 1.57 17.55
CA CYS A 133 14.53 2.51 17.10
C CYS A 133 14.45 3.74 18.02
N GLY A 134 15.58 4.24 18.56
CA GLY A 134 15.64 5.42 19.41
C GLY A 134 14.96 5.28 20.77
N LEU A 135 14.77 4.05 21.27
CA LEU A 135 14.05 3.76 22.52
C LEU A 135 14.98 3.41 23.68
N ASN A 136 16.10 4.14 23.80
CA ASN A 136 16.98 4.20 24.96
C ASN A 136 17.25 2.84 25.63
N GLY A 137 17.71 1.87 24.83
CA GLY A 137 18.25 0.61 25.35
C GLY A 137 17.21 -0.39 25.88
N ALA A 138 15.92 -0.26 25.52
CA ALA A 138 14.93 -1.30 25.76
C ALA A 138 15.01 -2.37 24.66
N PRO A 139 15.64 -3.55 24.90
CA PRO A 139 15.65 -4.64 23.92
C PRO A 139 14.21 -5.05 23.60
N ASN A 140 13.91 -5.27 22.31
CA ASN A 140 12.59 -5.63 21.77
C ASN A 140 11.52 -4.52 21.80
N SER A 141 11.89 -3.28 22.12
CA SER A 141 11.00 -2.11 21.97
C SER A 141 10.72 -1.76 20.49
N CYS A 142 11.56 -2.24 19.58
CA CYS A 142 11.36 -2.23 18.15
C CYS A 142 10.81 -3.60 17.79
N ASN A 143 9.51 -3.65 17.54
CA ASN A 143 8.82 -4.86 17.12
C ASN A 143 7.64 -4.49 16.21
N ILE A 144 7.25 -5.43 15.36
CA ILE A 144 6.12 -5.26 14.43
C ILE A 144 4.78 -5.05 15.13
N GLY A 145 4.62 -5.51 16.38
CA GLY A 145 3.41 -5.31 17.19
C GLY A 145 3.09 -3.85 17.51
N ARG A 146 3.99 -2.92 17.16
CA ARG A 146 3.74 -1.47 17.21
C ARG A 146 2.93 -0.95 16.02
N LEU A 147 2.75 -1.75 14.97
CA LEU A 147 1.91 -1.37 13.84
C LEU A 147 0.48 -1.15 14.35
N SER A 148 0.03 0.10 14.34
CA SER A 148 -1.28 0.52 14.85
C SER A 148 -2.36 0.36 13.80
N HIS A 149 -2.06 0.76 12.56
CA HIS A 149 -2.95 0.62 11.41
C HIS A 149 -2.16 0.82 10.12
N TYR A 150 -2.78 0.46 9.00
CA TYR A 150 -2.39 0.94 7.69
C TYR A 150 -3.59 1.60 7.00
N THR A 151 -3.29 2.51 6.09
CA THR A 151 -4.29 3.18 5.25
C THR A 151 -3.85 3.08 3.80
N THR A 152 -4.74 2.70 2.90
CA THR A 152 -4.53 2.72 1.44
C THR A 152 -5.20 3.93 0.82
N PHE A 153 -4.63 4.43 -0.27
CA PHE A 153 -5.13 5.55 -1.04
C PHE A 153 -5.19 5.18 -2.52
N ASP A 154 -6.15 5.74 -3.23
CA ASP A 154 -6.20 5.61 -4.68
C ASP A 154 -4.96 6.28 -5.32
N GLY A 155 -4.42 5.65 -6.37
CA GLY A 155 -3.36 6.25 -7.18
C GLY A 155 -3.86 7.34 -8.13
N GLY A 156 -5.13 7.74 -7.98
CA GLY A 156 -5.88 8.55 -8.92
C GLY A 156 -5.53 10.02 -8.80
N GLY A 157 -4.67 10.51 -9.68
CA GLY A 157 -4.57 11.94 -9.94
C GLY A 157 -5.94 12.50 -10.33
N GLY A 158 -6.56 13.25 -9.42
CA GLY A 158 -7.66 14.17 -9.70
C GLY A 158 -9.02 13.52 -9.99
N GLY A 159 -9.81 13.30 -8.93
CA GLY A 159 -11.24 13.01 -9.05
C GLY A 159 -11.95 13.31 -7.73
N GLY A 160 -12.43 14.54 -7.58
CA GLY A 160 -12.89 15.09 -6.29
C GLY A 160 -14.04 14.34 -5.61
N GLY A 161 -13.98 14.36 -4.28
CA GLY A 161 -15.01 13.80 -3.40
C GLY A 161 -15.13 14.54 -2.06
N GLY A 162 -14.99 15.87 -2.04
CA GLY A 162 -15.18 16.68 -0.84
C GLY A 162 -16.51 17.44 -0.87
N GLY A 163 -17.49 16.96 -0.10
CA GLY A 163 -18.76 17.65 0.11
C GLY A 163 -18.56 19.01 0.76
N GLY A 164 -18.93 20.07 0.04
CA GLY A 164 -18.96 21.44 0.55
C GLY A 164 -19.93 22.26 -0.29
N GLY A 165 -21.04 22.69 0.31
CA GLY A 165 -21.96 23.63 -0.32
C GLY A 165 -21.22 24.90 -0.71
N GLY A 166 -21.13 25.17 -2.00
CA GLY A 166 -20.48 26.35 -2.55
C GLY A 166 -20.56 26.32 -4.07
N ASN A 167 -21.14 27.38 -4.64
CA ASN A 167 -21.32 27.56 -6.08
C ASN A 167 -19.97 27.52 -6.81
N ALA A 168 -19.61 26.38 -7.40
CA ALA A 168 -18.51 26.25 -8.34
C ALA A 168 -18.98 25.51 -9.59
N PRO A 169 -18.46 25.90 -10.78
CA PRO A 169 -19.17 25.73 -12.04
C PRO A 169 -19.23 24.27 -12.46
N GLU A 170 -20.43 23.81 -12.79
CA GLU A 170 -20.63 22.49 -13.37
C GLU A 170 -19.76 22.31 -14.63
N PRO A 171 -19.08 21.16 -14.78
CA PRO A 171 -18.19 20.93 -15.90
C PRO A 171 -18.96 21.04 -17.22
N ALA A 172 -18.29 21.56 -18.25
CA ALA A 172 -18.83 21.89 -19.58
C ALA A 172 -19.65 20.77 -20.25
N THR A 173 -19.61 19.54 -19.74
CA THR A 173 -20.49 18.42 -20.10
C THR A 173 -21.97 18.70 -19.82
N LEU A 174 -22.36 19.34 -18.72
CA LEU A 174 -23.77 19.74 -18.49
C LEU A 174 -24.20 20.87 -19.43
N ALA A 175 -23.28 21.81 -19.73
CA ALA A 175 -23.52 22.82 -20.77
C ALA A 175 -23.67 22.17 -22.15
N LEU A 176 -22.86 21.16 -22.50
CA LEU A 176 -22.92 20.44 -23.78
C LEU A 176 -24.21 19.61 -23.91
N VAL A 177 -24.63 18.94 -22.83
CA VAL A 177 -25.92 18.22 -22.78
C VAL A 177 -27.09 19.20 -22.89
N GLY A 178 -27.02 20.36 -22.24
CA GLY A 178 -28.01 21.43 -22.36
C GLY A 178 -28.09 22.01 -23.78
N LEU A 179 -26.95 22.23 -24.44
CA LEU A 179 -26.89 22.75 -25.82
C LEU A 179 -27.36 21.71 -26.86
N ALA A 180 -27.07 20.43 -26.63
CA ALA A 180 -27.56 19.32 -27.47
C ALA A 180 -29.09 19.20 -27.40
N LEU A 181 -29.68 19.34 -26.21
CA LEU A 181 -31.14 19.31 -26.03
C LEU A 181 -31.83 20.56 -26.61
N ALA A 182 -31.25 21.75 -26.42
CA ALA A 182 -31.82 23.00 -26.95
C ALA A 182 -31.81 23.04 -28.49
N SER A 183 -30.74 22.54 -29.13
CA SER A 183 -30.64 22.46 -30.59
C SER A 183 -31.61 21.44 -31.20
N ALA A 184 -31.81 20.29 -30.55
CA ALA A 184 -32.83 19.32 -30.97
C ALA A 184 -34.26 19.87 -30.83
N GLY A 185 -34.54 20.64 -29.76
CA GLY A 185 -35.83 21.30 -29.55
C GLY A 185 -36.15 22.34 -30.63
N TRP A 186 -35.18 23.15 -31.04
CA TRP A 186 -35.38 24.18 -32.07
C TRP A 186 -35.52 23.58 -33.48
N ALA A 187 -34.75 22.53 -33.79
CA ALA A 187 -34.84 21.82 -35.06
C ALA A 187 -36.22 21.16 -35.28
N SER A 188 -36.86 20.67 -34.21
CA SER A 188 -38.19 20.05 -34.29
C SER A 188 -39.33 21.07 -34.54
N ARG A 189 -39.20 22.33 -34.08
CA ARG A 189 -40.20 23.38 -34.33
C ARG A 189 -40.28 23.83 -35.79
N ARG A 190 -39.20 23.73 -36.56
CA ARG A 190 -39.20 24.12 -37.98
C ARG A 190 -39.82 23.08 -38.92
N ARG A 191 -40.22 21.90 -38.41
CA ARG A 191 -40.88 20.86 -39.22
C ARG A 191 -42.41 20.86 -39.11
N LYS A 192 -43.02 21.81 -38.39
CA LYS A 192 -44.48 21.99 -38.28
C LYS A 192 -44.94 23.40 -38.67
N GLY A 193 -44.24 24.05 -39.60
CA GLY A 193 -44.69 25.27 -40.28
C GLY A 193 -44.85 24.99 -41.75
#